data_AF-A0A128F1J3-F1
#
_entry.id   AF-A0A128F1J3-F1
#
_cell.length_a   1.000
_cell.length_b   1.000
_cell.length_c   1.000
_cell.angle_alpha   90.00
_cell.angle_beta   90.00
_cell.angle_gamma   90.00
#
_symmetry.space_group_name_H-M   'P 1'
#
loop_
_entity.id
_entity.type
_entity.pdbx_description
1 polymer ?
#
loop_
_entity_poly.entity_id
_entity_poly.type
_entity_poly.pdbx_seq_one_letter_code
_entity_poly.pdbx_strand_id
1 'polypeptide(L)'
;MSTPKSAGFIPFSWSSKSLRFQMLATAFTVLLAVSVVTLWAANRYAHHTAQLSYDRSLGGAAFQIIDNVRYINLSWIVDIPISAFKVLAQSPTDRVFYLVVNEDRKVITGYDDLMKQAEVVEHIDDYPDQLEPSALFFDMTYRGEPFRFTIVSNSINTPSGLKDVYVLVGQTLNSRNSLQDEITFQARNLVFLVILTSLTLTLLSTWKIIRPIRNINKKIAKRSNVDLTPISHQGPQEVDHLITTINRFMEQLDTTLRNLKNFTGEAAHQLKTPLSGLKAQAQLARDNAQDEETKSRLAHVLSACDHLDRTITQLLNQATITHRHRSLAPSAINLNDQVTTVCRDLAMNALSRGVELGYHESDTVLVNGDDFALSQMLQNLIENAIKYSPDNSAVDIQLSAEKENAVLLIQDHGNGISDEDKPHVFERFYRSPNNTSQGTGLGMAIALDVAKNFNASLTLEDNEPHGLRVKVVFPEGSWRHA
;
A
#
# COMPACT_ATOMS: atom_id res chain seq x y z
N MET A 1 51.56 16.30 -0.28
CA MET A 1 50.40 17.10 -0.73
C MET A 1 49.39 16.15 -1.33
N SER A 2 48.55 15.51 -0.52
CA SER A 2 47.20 15.99 -0.10
C SER A 2 46.20 16.02 -1.27
N THR A 3 45.60 14.87 -1.55
CA THR A 3 44.36 14.74 -2.33
C THR A 3 43.17 15.16 -1.45
N PRO A 4 42.21 15.98 -1.95
CA PRO A 4 41.03 16.31 -1.17
C PRO A 4 40.01 15.15 -1.25
N LYS A 5 39.48 14.80 -0.07
CA LYS A 5 38.39 13.85 0.14
C LYS A 5 37.14 14.30 -0.61
N SER A 6 36.56 13.38 -1.36
CA SER A 6 35.20 13.48 -1.88
C SER A 6 34.20 13.61 -0.72
N ALA A 7 33.44 14.70 -0.72
CA ALA A 7 32.25 14.83 0.10
C ALA A 7 31.17 13.91 -0.48
N GLY A 8 31.08 12.70 0.07
CA GLY A 8 29.97 11.80 -0.21
C GLY A 8 28.69 12.39 0.35
N PHE A 9 27.79 12.84 -0.53
CA PHE A 9 26.37 13.00 -0.21
C PHE A 9 25.85 11.63 0.20
N ILE A 10 25.53 11.45 1.48
CA ILE A 10 24.84 10.27 1.99
C ILE A 10 23.39 10.32 1.47
N PRO A 11 22.93 9.38 0.64
CA PRO A 11 21.51 9.31 0.30
C PRO A 11 20.76 8.80 1.53
N PHE A 12 19.88 9.65 2.07
CA PHE A 12 19.00 9.34 3.18
C PHE A 12 18.03 8.21 2.73
N SER A 13 18.24 6.98 3.20
CA SER A 13 17.42 5.83 2.80
C SER A 13 16.13 5.72 3.64
N TRP A 14 14.99 6.04 3.02
CA TRP A 14 13.65 5.98 3.64
C TRP A 14 13.02 4.57 3.57
N SER A 15 13.76 3.48 3.81
CA SER A 15 13.34 2.15 3.34
C SER A 15 12.34 1.35 4.21
N SER A 16 11.60 1.96 5.14
CA SER A 16 10.60 1.21 5.94
C SER A 16 9.27 1.92 6.22
N LYS A 17 9.06 3.14 5.70
CA LYS A 17 7.82 3.89 5.96
C LYS A 17 6.87 3.84 4.77
N SER A 18 5.58 3.73 5.06
CA SER A 18 4.48 3.73 4.09
C SER A 18 4.69 4.77 2.98
N LEU A 19 4.40 4.44 1.72
CA LEU A 19 4.47 5.35 0.57
C LEU A 19 3.75 6.69 0.85
N ARG A 20 2.69 6.64 1.67
CA ARG A 20 1.95 7.82 2.17
C ARG A 20 2.83 8.75 2.99
N PHE A 21 3.60 8.19 3.92
CA PHE A 21 4.49 8.95 4.79
C PHE A 21 5.63 9.57 3.99
N GLN A 22 6.20 8.84 3.02
CA GLN A 22 7.24 9.37 2.15
C GLN A 22 6.72 10.57 1.34
N MET A 23 5.57 10.46 0.67
CA MET A 23 4.98 11.56 -0.11
C MET A 23 4.62 12.78 0.74
N LEU A 24 4.05 12.57 1.92
CA LEU A 24 3.70 13.68 2.81
C LEU A 24 4.94 14.35 3.41
N ALA A 25 5.96 13.56 3.76
CA ALA A 25 7.18 14.11 4.32
C ALA A 25 7.99 14.89 3.28
N THR A 26 8.09 14.41 2.04
CA THR A 26 8.76 15.15 0.97
C THR A 26 8.00 16.43 0.60
N ALA A 27 6.67 16.37 0.52
CA ALA A 27 5.87 17.57 0.30
C ALA A 27 6.05 18.59 1.44
N PHE A 28 6.02 18.13 2.70
CA PHE A 28 6.22 18.99 3.86
C PHE A 28 7.61 19.63 3.89
N THR A 29 8.68 18.88 3.63
CA THR A 29 10.04 19.43 3.63
C THR A 29 10.25 20.44 2.51
N VAL A 30 9.74 20.19 1.31
CA VAL A 30 9.78 21.15 0.20
C VAL A 30 8.99 22.41 0.53
N LEU A 31 7.76 22.27 1.04
CA LEU A 31 6.93 23.40 1.44
C LEU A 31 7.59 24.23 2.55
N LEU A 32 8.20 23.58 3.54
CA LEU A 32 8.92 24.26 4.62
C LEU A 32 10.10 25.06 4.08
N ALA A 33 10.93 24.45 3.23
CA ALA A 33 12.08 25.11 2.64
C ALA A 33 11.68 26.34 1.80
N VAL A 34 10.68 26.19 0.92
CA VAL A 34 10.14 27.29 0.11
C VAL A 34 9.57 28.39 1.01
N SER A 35 8.79 28.03 2.02
CA SER A 35 8.17 29.00 2.94
C SER A 35 9.19 29.83 3.72
N VAL A 36 10.27 29.20 4.20
CA VAL A 36 11.36 29.91 4.90
C VAL A 36 12.04 30.91 3.96
N VAL A 37 12.34 30.51 2.72
CA VAL A 37 12.96 31.40 1.72
C VAL A 37 12.02 32.55 1.35
N THR A 38 10.72 32.27 1.15
CA THR A 38 9.72 33.30 0.80
C THR A 38 9.54 34.31 1.92
N LEU A 39 9.42 33.87 3.18
CA LEU A 39 9.28 34.76 4.33
C LEU A 39 10.55 35.60 4.55
N TRP A 40 11.73 34.99 4.40
CA TRP A 40 13.00 35.71 4.46
C TRP A 40 13.11 36.79 3.38
N ALA A 41 12.77 36.44 2.13
CA ALA A 41 12.78 37.38 1.01
C ALA A 41 11.75 38.51 1.19
N ALA A 42 10.55 38.20 1.66
CA ALA A 42 9.51 39.17 1.95
C ALA A 42 9.93 40.16 3.04
N ASN A 43 10.54 39.67 4.13
CA ASN A 43 11.06 40.52 5.19
C ASN A 43 12.17 41.45 4.69
N ARG A 44 13.12 40.92 3.89
CA ARG A 44 14.19 41.71 3.28
C ARG A 44 13.64 42.77 2.33
N TYR A 45 12.66 42.41 1.50
CA TYR A 45 12.02 43.32 0.56
C TYR A 45 11.25 44.43 1.29
N ALA A 46 10.50 44.09 2.36
CA ALA A 46 9.77 45.06 3.17
C ALA A 46 10.70 46.10 3.80
N HIS A 47 11.82 45.68 4.40
CA HIS A 47 12.80 46.61 4.96
C HIS A 47 13.40 47.55 3.92
N HIS A 48 13.82 47.02 2.77
CA HIS A 48 14.49 47.81 1.73
C HIS A 48 13.55 48.82 1.08
N THR A 49 12.33 48.39 0.71
CA THR A 49 11.33 49.25 0.09
C THR A 49 10.85 50.34 1.04
N ALA A 50 10.62 50.00 2.32
CA ALA A 50 10.24 50.98 3.32
C ALA A 50 11.32 52.05 3.47
N GLN A 51 12.60 51.66 3.59
CA GLN A 51 13.69 52.63 3.74
C GLN A 51 13.84 53.57 2.52
N LEU A 52 13.83 53.02 1.31
CA LEU A 52 13.93 53.84 0.08
C LEU A 52 12.76 54.83 -0.07
N SER A 53 11.55 54.42 0.28
CA SER A 53 10.37 55.28 0.22
C SER A 53 10.46 56.46 1.19
N TYR A 54 11.02 56.22 2.39
CA TYR A 54 11.23 57.27 3.40
C TYR A 54 12.34 58.22 3.00
N ASP A 55 13.51 57.69 2.63
CA ASP A 55 14.65 58.51 2.23
C ASP A 55 14.26 59.40 1.02
N ARG A 56 13.51 58.87 0.05
CA ARG A 56 13.01 59.67 -1.08
C ARG A 56 12.03 60.78 -0.65
N SER A 57 11.17 60.52 0.32
CA SER A 57 10.18 61.49 0.81
C SER A 57 10.84 62.59 1.66
N LEU A 58 11.75 62.21 2.56
CA LEU A 58 12.55 63.12 3.39
C LEU A 58 13.44 64.01 2.52
N GLY A 59 14.22 63.42 1.61
CA GLY A 59 15.07 64.18 0.70
C GLY A 59 14.25 65.14 -0.17
N GLY A 60 13.13 64.68 -0.72
CA GLY A 60 12.23 65.53 -1.50
C GLY A 60 11.66 66.72 -0.71
N ALA A 61 11.32 66.52 0.56
CA ALA A 61 10.86 67.61 1.43
C ALA A 61 12.01 68.58 1.76
N ALA A 62 13.22 68.09 2.05
CA ALA A 62 14.38 68.94 2.32
C ALA A 62 14.77 69.79 1.09
N PHE A 63 14.76 69.19 -0.11
CA PHE A 63 14.98 69.93 -1.37
C PHE A 63 13.92 71.01 -1.60
N GLN A 64 12.63 70.71 -1.34
CA GLN A 64 11.58 71.74 -1.46
C GLN A 64 11.78 72.91 -0.50
N ILE A 65 12.28 72.66 0.71
CA ILE A 65 12.56 73.72 1.69
C ILE A 65 13.77 74.54 1.24
N ILE A 66 14.87 73.88 0.82
CA ILE A 66 16.11 74.57 0.47
C ILE A 66 15.98 75.42 -0.80
N ASP A 67 15.19 74.97 -1.79
CA ASP A 67 14.92 75.71 -3.04
C ASP A 67 14.13 77.02 -2.80
N ASN A 68 13.48 77.14 -1.64
CA ASN A 68 12.72 78.34 -1.25
C ASN A 68 13.46 79.23 -0.25
N VAL A 69 14.74 78.95 0.05
CA VAL A 69 15.59 79.85 0.82
C VAL A 69 16.12 80.95 -0.10
N ARG A 70 15.93 82.20 0.30
CA ARG A 70 16.46 83.37 -0.42
C ARG A 70 17.19 84.30 0.53
N TYR A 71 18.17 85.03 0.01
CA TYR A 71 18.86 86.08 0.73
C TYR A 71 18.46 87.44 0.16
N ILE A 72 17.64 88.20 0.89
CA ILE A 72 17.08 89.48 0.43
C ILE A 72 17.30 90.53 1.52
N ASN A 73 17.73 91.74 1.15
CA ASN A 73 17.94 92.88 2.06
C ASN A 73 18.83 92.56 3.28
N LEU A 74 19.96 91.87 3.07
CA LEU A 74 20.90 91.45 4.13
C LEU A 74 20.28 90.52 5.19
N SER A 75 19.20 89.81 4.84
CA SER A 75 18.52 88.85 5.71
C SER A 75 18.14 87.57 4.98
N TRP A 76 18.18 86.46 5.71
CA TRP A 76 17.68 85.18 5.22
C TRP A 76 16.15 85.17 5.30
N ILE A 77 15.49 84.85 4.19
CA ILE A 77 14.04 84.66 4.10
C ILE A 77 13.79 83.24 3.61
N VAL A 78 13.00 82.50 4.36
CA VAL A 78 12.61 81.12 4.03
C VAL A 78 11.09 81.08 3.97
N ASP A 79 10.55 80.81 2.78
CA ASP A 79 9.14 80.50 2.62
C ASP A 79 8.98 78.99 2.65
N ILE A 80 8.43 78.43 3.73
CA ILE A 80 8.36 76.99 3.90
C ILE A 80 7.09 76.48 3.20
N PRO A 81 7.22 75.78 2.06
CA PRO A 81 6.04 75.36 1.32
C PRO A 81 5.30 74.26 2.09
N ILE A 82 3.98 74.44 2.25
CA ILE A 82 3.11 73.44 2.91
C ILE A 82 3.21 72.06 2.22
N SER A 83 3.56 72.02 0.93
CA SER A 83 3.78 70.79 0.17
C SER A 83 4.89 69.90 0.74
N ALA A 84 5.96 70.50 1.28
CA ALA A 84 7.08 69.73 1.84
C ALA A 84 6.62 68.88 3.03
N PHE A 85 5.79 69.46 3.91
CA PHE A 85 5.22 68.73 5.04
C PHE A 85 4.09 67.78 4.65
N LYS A 86 3.29 68.08 3.61
CA LYS A 86 2.24 67.17 3.12
C LYS A 86 2.80 65.83 2.63
N VAL A 87 3.98 65.83 2.02
CA VAL A 87 4.65 64.61 1.56
C VAL A 87 5.11 63.74 2.74
N LEU A 88 5.46 64.37 3.86
CA LEU A 88 5.90 63.68 5.09
C LEU A 88 4.73 63.30 6.01
N ALA A 89 3.63 64.05 5.98
CA ALA A 89 2.43 63.83 6.77
C ALA A 89 1.52 62.71 6.19
N GLN A 90 2.10 61.63 5.68
CA GLN A 90 1.35 60.49 5.15
C GLN A 90 0.75 59.60 6.24
N SER A 91 1.22 59.75 7.48
CA SER A 91 0.69 59.04 8.64
C SER A 91 0.38 60.02 9.77
N PRO A 92 -0.82 59.95 10.38
CA PRO A 92 -1.22 60.87 11.46
C PRO A 92 -0.43 60.68 12.75
N THR A 93 0.34 59.60 12.88
CA THR A 93 1.17 59.30 14.07
C THR A 93 2.61 59.76 13.95
N ASP A 94 3.04 60.20 12.76
CA ASP A 94 4.42 60.62 12.58
C ASP A 94 4.64 62.08 12.92
N ARG A 95 5.74 62.33 13.62
CA ARG A 95 6.19 63.69 13.93
C ARG A 95 7.27 64.09 12.96
N VAL A 96 7.20 65.34 12.50
CA VAL A 96 8.17 65.93 11.59
C VAL A 96 8.82 67.11 12.28
N PHE A 97 10.15 67.13 12.27
CA PHE A 97 10.95 68.24 12.75
C PHE A 97 11.84 68.75 11.61
N TYR A 98 12.09 70.05 11.58
CA TYR A 98 12.97 70.66 10.60
C TYR A 98 13.81 71.77 11.23
N LEU A 99 14.92 72.07 10.59
CA LEU A 99 15.85 73.10 11.00
C LEU A 99 16.53 73.67 9.76
N VAL A 100 16.62 75.00 9.70
CA VAL A 100 17.35 75.72 8.66
C VAL A 100 18.39 76.61 9.31
N VAL A 101 19.66 76.46 8.93
CA VAL A 101 20.80 77.21 9.49
C VAL A 101 21.67 77.80 8.37
N ASN A 102 22.33 78.92 8.66
CA ASN A 102 23.33 79.50 7.77
C ASN A 102 24.74 78.94 8.02
N GLU A 103 25.74 79.43 7.28
CA GLU A 103 27.15 79.02 7.41
C GLU A 103 27.71 79.23 8.83
N ASP A 104 27.20 80.22 9.57
CA ASP A 104 27.62 80.52 10.95
C ASP A 104 26.91 79.67 12.01
N ARG A 105 26.17 78.61 11.59
CA ARG A 105 25.34 77.76 12.47
C ARG A 105 24.21 78.51 13.19
N LYS A 106 23.88 79.71 12.72
CA LYS A 106 22.77 80.50 13.26
C LYS A 106 21.47 79.98 12.68
N VAL A 107 20.53 79.64 13.56
CA VAL A 107 19.19 79.20 13.20
C VAL A 107 18.45 80.32 12.47
N ILE A 108 18.06 80.04 11.22
CA ILE A 108 17.20 80.91 10.41
C ILE A 108 15.74 80.65 10.78
N THR A 109 15.33 79.37 10.79
CA THR A 109 13.96 78.94 11.15
C THR A 109 13.94 77.45 11.53
N GLY A 110 12.93 77.01 12.27
CA GLY A 110 12.77 75.63 12.72
C GLY A 110 13.06 75.43 14.21
N TYR A 111 13.36 74.18 14.58
CA TYR A 111 13.55 73.77 15.97
C TYR A 111 15.00 73.98 16.41
N ASP A 112 15.24 75.02 17.20
CA ASP A 112 16.58 75.46 17.64
C ASP A 112 17.31 74.44 18.53
N ASP A 113 16.56 73.57 19.23
CA ASP A 113 17.11 72.51 20.06
C ASP A 113 17.75 71.36 19.28
N LEU A 114 17.51 71.27 17.97
CA LEU A 114 18.26 70.38 17.08
C LEU A 114 19.73 70.79 16.94
N MET A 115 20.04 72.09 16.96
CA MET A 115 21.43 72.59 16.92
C MET A 115 22.21 72.33 18.21
N LYS A 116 21.54 71.88 19.27
CA LYS A 116 22.19 71.47 20.52
C LYS A 116 22.63 70.00 20.50
N GLN A 117 22.21 69.23 19.49
CA GLN A 117 22.62 67.84 19.32
C GLN A 117 23.99 67.80 18.65
N ALA A 118 24.97 67.17 19.29
CA ALA A 118 26.34 67.06 18.76
C ALA A 118 26.37 66.37 17.38
N GLU A 119 25.55 65.32 17.22
CA GLU A 119 25.43 64.57 15.96
C GLU A 119 24.97 65.47 14.80
N VAL A 120 24.06 66.43 15.03
CA VAL A 120 23.58 67.34 13.98
C VAL A 120 24.69 68.29 13.54
N VAL A 121 25.49 68.80 14.48
CA VAL A 121 26.60 69.72 14.18
C VAL A 121 27.70 68.99 13.41
N GLU A 122 28.05 67.77 13.82
CA GLU A 122 29.04 66.93 13.13
C GLU A 122 28.62 66.66 11.67
N HIS A 123 27.36 66.29 11.43
CA HIS A 123 26.89 66.04 10.06
C HIS A 123 26.75 67.29 9.19
N ILE A 124 26.63 68.49 9.79
CA ILE A 124 26.68 69.77 9.05
C ILE A 124 28.13 70.08 8.66
N ASP A 125 29.06 69.91 9.59
CA ASP A 125 30.49 70.20 9.37
C ASP A 125 31.14 69.22 8.38
N ASP A 126 30.75 67.95 8.44
CA ASP A 126 31.24 66.90 7.54
C ASP A 126 30.47 66.80 6.22
N TYR A 127 29.49 67.69 6.01
CA TYR A 127 28.70 67.67 4.79
C TYR A 127 29.59 67.99 3.57
N PRO A 128 29.61 67.14 2.54
CA PRO A 128 30.57 67.30 1.45
C PRO A 128 30.22 68.52 0.58
N ASP A 129 31.21 69.37 0.34
CA ASP A 129 31.12 70.46 -0.64
C ASP A 129 30.98 69.89 -2.06
N GLN A 130 29.74 69.80 -2.54
CA GLN A 130 29.41 69.28 -3.87
C GLN A 130 28.58 70.30 -4.66
N LEU A 131 28.86 70.39 -5.96
CA LEU A 131 28.16 71.29 -6.90
C LEU A 131 26.69 70.91 -7.10
N GLU A 132 26.35 69.63 -6.96
CA GLU A 132 24.96 69.16 -6.95
C GLU A 132 24.57 68.79 -5.51
N PRO A 133 23.54 69.43 -4.94
CA PRO A 133 23.13 69.14 -3.59
C PRO A 133 22.58 67.72 -3.50
N SER A 134 23.12 66.91 -2.59
CA SER A 134 22.76 65.49 -2.41
C SER A 134 22.28 65.23 -0.98
N ALA A 135 21.14 64.55 -0.84
CA ALA A 135 20.58 64.28 0.49
C ALA A 135 21.42 63.23 1.25
N LEU A 136 21.96 63.62 2.41
CA LEU A 136 22.64 62.72 3.34
C LEU A 136 21.65 62.26 4.42
N PHE A 137 21.50 60.95 4.60
CA PHE A 137 20.53 60.37 5.54
C PHE A 137 21.20 59.68 6.72
N PHE A 138 20.69 59.92 7.94
CA PHE A 138 21.20 59.30 9.16
C PHE A 138 20.08 59.06 10.17
N ASP A 139 20.30 58.14 11.10
CA ASP A 139 19.37 57.82 12.18
C ASP A 139 19.85 58.48 13.46
N MET A 140 18.97 59.20 14.17
CA MET A 140 19.29 59.84 15.45
C MET A 140 18.11 59.68 16.41
N THR A 141 18.39 59.49 17.70
CA THR A 141 17.34 59.55 18.72
C THR A 141 17.10 61.00 19.11
N TYR A 142 15.89 61.50 18.89
CA TYR A 142 15.52 62.87 19.21
C TYR A 142 14.28 62.89 20.10
N ARG A 143 14.37 63.61 21.24
CA ARG A 143 13.31 63.69 22.25
C ARG A 143 12.77 62.33 22.72
N GLY A 144 13.66 61.33 22.82
CA GLY A 144 13.34 59.98 23.31
C GLY A 144 12.72 59.04 22.27
N GLU A 145 12.63 59.45 21.00
CA GLU A 145 12.15 58.60 19.90
C GLU A 145 13.20 58.48 18.79
N PRO A 146 13.20 57.37 18.03
CA PRO A 146 14.08 57.22 16.89
C PRO A 146 13.54 57.98 15.66
N PHE A 147 14.40 58.80 15.07
CA PHE A 147 14.13 59.57 13.86
C PHE A 147 15.08 59.18 12.74
N ARG A 148 14.57 59.24 11.51
CA ARG A 148 15.39 59.31 10.29
C ARG A 148 15.49 60.78 9.90
N PHE A 149 16.71 61.30 9.82
CA PHE A 149 17.00 62.65 9.38
C PHE A 149 17.65 62.65 7.99
N THR A 150 17.45 63.76 7.28
CA THR A 150 18.20 64.11 6.07
C THR A 150 18.76 65.51 6.21
N ILE A 151 19.99 65.72 5.74
CA ILE A 151 20.58 67.05 5.54
C ILE A 151 20.76 67.28 4.05
N VAL A 152 20.46 68.50 3.62
CA VAL A 152 20.79 69.03 2.30
C VAL A 152 21.41 70.40 2.50
N SER A 153 22.47 70.72 1.74
CA SER A 153 23.04 72.06 1.69
C SER A 153 22.85 72.69 0.31
N ASN A 154 22.87 74.02 0.23
CA ASN A 154 22.92 74.76 -1.02
C ASN A 154 23.67 76.08 -0.81
N SER A 155 24.51 76.44 -1.77
CA SER A 155 25.29 77.68 -1.73
C SER A 155 24.54 78.78 -2.48
N ILE A 156 24.10 79.80 -1.76
CA ILE A 156 23.33 80.92 -2.31
C ILE A 156 24.29 82.09 -2.58
N ASN A 157 24.23 82.64 -3.79
CA ASN A 157 25.04 83.81 -4.15
C ASN A 157 24.46 85.07 -3.48
N THR A 158 25.22 85.66 -2.56
CA THR A 158 24.84 86.88 -1.84
C THR A 158 25.75 88.05 -2.24
N PRO A 159 25.37 89.31 -1.96
CA PRO A 159 26.23 90.46 -2.22
C PRO A 159 27.60 90.40 -1.52
N SER A 160 27.75 89.56 -0.49
CA SER A 160 28.99 89.35 0.27
C SER A 160 29.76 88.09 -0.13
N GLY A 161 29.32 87.37 -1.17
CA GLY A 161 29.90 86.11 -1.64
C GLY A 161 28.91 84.94 -1.58
N LEU A 162 29.39 83.75 -1.95
CA LEU A 162 28.66 82.51 -1.77
C LEU A 162 28.53 82.21 -0.26
N LYS A 163 27.30 81.93 0.17
CA LYS A 163 26.96 81.58 1.55
C LYS A 163 26.17 80.29 1.57
N ASP A 164 26.54 79.37 2.44
CA ASP A 164 25.91 78.06 2.53
C ASP A 164 24.71 78.10 3.48
N VAL A 165 23.67 77.37 3.09
CA VAL A 165 22.51 77.09 3.93
C VAL A 165 22.35 75.60 4.04
N TYR A 166 22.06 75.14 5.25
CA TYR A 166 21.77 73.74 5.53
C TYR A 166 20.32 73.60 5.97
N VAL A 167 19.64 72.61 5.39
CA VAL A 167 18.28 72.22 5.74
C VAL A 167 18.33 70.79 6.27
N LEU A 168 17.92 70.64 7.53
CA LEU A 168 17.72 69.37 8.19
C LEU A 168 16.23 69.09 8.30
N VAL A 169 15.80 67.89 7.90
CA VAL A 169 14.41 67.43 8.07
C VAL A 169 14.43 66.01 8.64
N GLY A 170 13.62 65.75 9.66
CA GLY A 170 13.50 64.42 10.28
C GLY A 170 12.07 63.97 10.50
N GLN A 171 11.85 62.68 10.38
CA GLN A 171 10.57 62.00 10.63
C GLN A 171 10.75 60.80 11.56
N THR A 172 9.75 60.54 12.42
CA THR A 172 9.70 59.34 13.28
C THR A 172 9.63 58.06 12.46
N LEU A 173 10.16 56.97 13.01
CA LEU A 173 10.15 55.65 12.36
C LEU A 173 8.86 54.82 12.57
N ASN A 174 7.80 55.39 13.16
CA ASN A 174 6.62 54.61 13.56
C ASN A 174 5.89 53.99 12.37
N SER A 175 5.67 54.79 11.32
CA SER A 175 4.97 54.30 10.12
C SER A 175 5.82 53.34 9.27
N ARG A 176 7.16 53.34 9.44
CA ARG A 176 8.05 52.35 8.82
C ARG A 176 7.78 50.95 9.37
N ASN A 177 7.57 50.84 10.69
CA ASN A 177 7.28 49.57 11.34
C ASN A 177 5.89 49.07 10.94
N SER A 178 4.88 49.95 10.88
CA SER A 178 3.53 49.55 10.46
C SER A 178 3.47 49.05 9.01
N LEU A 179 4.20 49.68 8.08
CA LEU A 179 4.27 49.21 6.69
C LEU A 179 5.01 47.86 6.58
N GLN A 180 6.07 47.65 7.35
CA GLN A 180 6.77 46.36 7.40
C GLN A 180 5.86 45.26 7.98
N ASP A 181 5.13 45.56 9.05
CA ASP A 181 4.19 44.64 9.67
C ASP A 181 3.05 44.29 8.71
N GLU A 182 2.54 45.26 7.95
CA GLU A 182 1.49 45.00 6.95
C GLU A 182 1.99 44.09 5.82
N ILE A 183 3.14 44.39 5.23
CA ILE A 183 3.72 43.58 4.14
C ILE A 183 4.04 42.16 4.65
N THR A 184 4.65 42.03 5.83
CA THR A 184 4.99 40.72 6.40
C THR A 184 3.76 39.94 6.84
N PHE A 185 2.71 40.61 7.35
CA PHE A 185 1.42 40.00 7.67
C PHE A 185 0.75 39.40 6.43
N GLN A 186 0.68 40.17 5.33
CA GLN A 186 0.13 39.69 4.06
C GLN A 186 0.95 38.52 3.51
N ALA A 187 2.28 38.61 3.52
CA ALA A 187 3.16 37.53 3.09
C ALA A 187 2.96 36.26 3.91
N ARG A 188 2.84 36.37 5.24
CA ARG A 188 2.58 35.23 6.13
C ARG A 188 1.25 34.54 5.84
N ASN A 189 0.18 35.31 5.65
CA ASN A 189 -1.15 34.76 5.35
C ASN A 189 -1.16 34.05 3.99
N LEU A 190 -0.49 34.62 2.99
CA LEU A 190 -0.36 34.01 1.67
C LEU A 190 0.41 32.67 1.76
N VAL A 191 1.56 32.65 2.46
CA VAL A 191 2.35 31.43 2.67
C VAL A 191 1.54 30.37 3.41
N PHE A 192 0.80 30.75 4.45
CA PHE A 192 -0.08 29.83 5.17
C PHE A 192 -1.15 29.20 4.27
N LEU A 193 -1.80 30.00 3.42
CA LEU A 193 -2.81 29.52 2.47
C LEU A 193 -2.19 28.56 1.44
N VAL A 194 -0.99 28.86 0.93
CA VAL A 194 -0.26 27.98 0.01
C VAL A 194 0.08 26.63 0.68
N ILE A 195 0.56 26.64 1.92
CA ILE A 195 0.83 25.40 2.67
C ILE A 195 -0.46 24.60 2.85
N LEU A 196 -1.54 25.24 3.29
CA LEU A 196 -2.82 24.57 3.57
C LEU A 196 -3.39 23.91 2.31
N THR A 197 -3.41 24.65 1.19
CA THR A 197 -3.92 24.16 -0.10
C THR A 197 -3.04 23.06 -0.69
N SER A 198 -1.71 23.21 -0.61
CA SER A 198 -0.78 22.18 -1.07
C SER A 198 -0.92 20.89 -0.26
N LEU A 199 -0.96 20.98 1.08
CA LEU A 199 -1.10 19.81 1.95
C LEU A 199 -2.43 19.07 1.73
N THR A 200 -3.54 19.81 1.58
CA THR A 200 -4.84 19.20 1.27
C THR A 200 -4.82 18.50 -0.09
N LEU A 201 -4.21 19.10 -1.11
CA LEU A 201 -4.09 18.49 -2.43
C LEU A 201 -3.22 17.23 -2.41
N THR A 202 -2.10 17.24 -1.67
CA THR A 202 -1.24 16.06 -1.49
C THR A 202 -1.98 14.94 -0.76
N LEU A 203 -2.74 15.26 0.30
CA LEU A 203 -3.55 14.27 1.03
C LEU A 203 -4.63 13.64 0.13
N LEU A 204 -5.38 14.45 -0.62
CA LEU A 204 -6.40 13.98 -1.56
C LEU A 204 -5.81 13.10 -2.67
N SER A 205 -4.71 13.54 -3.26
CA SER A 205 -3.99 12.80 -4.31
C SER A 205 -3.51 11.45 -3.79
N THR A 206 -2.90 11.43 -2.60
CA THR A 206 -2.44 10.21 -1.92
C THR A 206 -3.58 9.24 -1.65
N TRP A 207 -4.74 9.75 -1.21
CA TRP A 207 -5.92 8.92 -0.97
C TRP A 207 -6.49 8.32 -2.26
N LYS A 208 -6.58 9.13 -3.33
CA LYS A 208 -7.12 8.73 -4.64
C LYS A 208 -6.23 7.71 -5.36
N ILE A 209 -4.90 7.89 -5.33
CA ILE A 209 -3.93 7.04 -6.04
C ILE A 209 -3.73 5.68 -5.34
N ILE A 210 -3.68 5.65 -4.01
CA ILE A 210 -3.35 4.41 -3.28
C ILE A 210 -4.56 3.49 -3.09
N ARG A 211 -5.79 4.06 -3.08
CA ARG A 211 -7.03 3.29 -2.91
C ARG A 211 -7.18 2.15 -3.95
N PRO A 212 -7.02 2.36 -5.28
CA PRO A 212 -7.13 1.28 -6.26
C PRO A 212 -6.07 0.19 -6.07
N ILE A 213 -4.81 0.54 -5.78
CA ILE A 213 -3.74 -0.43 -5.51
C ILE A 213 -4.10 -1.34 -4.33
N ARG A 214 -4.64 -0.76 -3.24
CA ARG A 214 -5.07 -1.55 -2.07
C ARG A 214 -6.23 -2.48 -2.40
N ASN A 215 -7.14 -2.05 -3.27
CA ASN A 215 -8.26 -2.90 -3.72
C ASN A 215 -7.77 -4.05 -4.58
N ILE A 216 -6.82 -3.82 -5.50
CA ILE A 216 -6.19 -4.87 -6.31
C ILE A 216 -5.46 -5.87 -5.40
N ASN A 217 -4.64 -5.40 -4.45
CA ASN A 217 -3.93 -6.29 -3.53
C ASN A 217 -4.91 -7.13 -2.68
N LYS A 218 -6.01 -6.54 -2.20
CA LYS A 218 -7.07 -7.30 -1.50
C LYS A 218 -7.76 -8.33 -2.39
N LYS A 219 -8.01 -8.01 -3.67
CA LYS A 219 -8.58 -8.96 -4.64
C LYS A 219 -7.62 -10.12 -4.90
N ILE A 220 -6.31 -9.86 -4.99
CA ILE A 220 -5.28 -10.90 -5.18
C ILE A 220 -5.14 -11.75 -3.91
N ALA A 221 -5.02 -11.14 -2.72
CA ALA A 221 -4.82 -11.86 -1.46
C ALA A 221 -6.03 -12.72 -1.03
N LYS A 222 -7.23 -12.43 -1.54
CA LYS A 222 -8.44 -13.22 -1.28
C LYS A 222 -8.66 -14.34 -2.28
N ARG A 223 -7.90 -14.39 -3.38
CA ARG A 223 -8.01 -15.47 -4.36
C ARG A 223 -7.33 -16.71 -3.81
N SER A 224 -8.02 -17.84 -3.92
CA SER A 224 -7.44 -19.14 -3.58
C SER A 224 -6.34 -19.49 -4.58
N ASN A 225 -5.48 -20.46 -4.24
CA ASN A 225 -4.43 -21.00 -5.12
C ASN A 225 -4.97 -21.68 -6.40
N VAL A 226 -6.29 -21.59 -6.64
CA VAL A 226 -7.04 -22.27 -7.68
C VAL A 226 -7.77 -21.28 -8.60
N ASP A 227 -7.99 -20.04 -8.17
CA ASP A 227 -8.70 -19.01 -8.95
C ASP A 227 -7.76 -18.24 -9.88
N LEU A 228 -7.69 -18.71 -11.14
CA LEU A 228 -6.90 -18.12 -12.24
C LEU A 228 -7.71 -17.14 -13.12
N THR A 229 -8.90 -16.70 -12.68
CA THR A 229 -9.74 -15.80 -13.50
C THR A 229 -9.04 -14.46 -13.79
N PRO A 230 -9.26 -13.79 -14.93
CA PRO A 230 -8.60 -12.51 -15.21
C PRO A 230 -8.94 -11.45 -14.15
N ILE A 231 -7.93 -10.68 -13.75
CA ILE A 231 -8.13 -9.50 -12.89
C ILE A 231 -8.71 -8.39 -13.76
N SER A 232 -9.86 -7.84 -13.34
CA SER A 232 -10.54 -6.74 -14.02
C SER A 232 -9.68 -5.47 -14.06
N HIS A 233 -9.69 -4.79 -15.21
CA HIS A 233 -9.09 -3.47 -15.43
C HIS A 233 -9.85 -2.39 -14.64
N GLN A 234 -9.53 -2.25 -13.36
CA GLN A 234 -10.04 -1.18 -12.51
C GLN A 234 -8.86 -0.56 -11.75
N GLY A 235 -8.09 0.28 -12.44
CA GLY A 235 -6.93 0.96 -11.90
C GLY A 235 -6.48 2.13 -12.78
N PRO A 236 -5.56 2.97 -12.29
CA PRO A 236 -4.92 3.98 -13.11
C PRO A 236 -3.93 3.30 -14.09
N GLN A 237 -3.61 3.98 -15.19
CA GLN A 237 -2.83 3.40 -16.31
C GLN A 237 -1.48 2.83 -15.88
N GLU A 238 -0.89 3.37 -14.81
CA GLU A 238 0.38 2.92 -14.25
C GLU A 238 0.33 1.47 -13.75
N VAL A 239 -0.86 0.94 -13.43
CA VAL A 239 -1.04 -0.43 -12.92
C VAL A 239 -1.51 -1.39 -14.03
N ASP A 240 -1.93 -0.88 -15.19
CA ASP A 240 -2.43 -1.72 -16.29
C ASP A 240 -1.37 -2.70 -16.81
N HIS A 241 -0.12 -2.26 -16.91
CA HIS A 241 0.97 -3.14 -17.35
C HIS A 241 1.21 -4.30 -16.37
N LEU A 242 1.07 -4.03 -15.07
CA LEU A 242 1.19 -5.07 -14.05
C LEU A 242 0.00 -6.04 -14.12
N ILE A 243 -1.23 -5.53 -14.25
CA ILE A 243 -2.45 -6.36 -14.37
C ILE A 243 -2.36 -7.27 -15.60
N THR A 244 -1.98 -6.72 -16.76
CA THR A 244 -1.83 -7.49 -18.00
C THR A 244 -0.74 -8.56 -17.90
N THR A 245 0.37 -8.26 -17.23
CA THR A 245 1.44 -9.25 -16.99
C THR A 245 0.99 -10.37 -16.07
N ILE A 246 0.28 -10.04 -14.98
CA ILE A 246 -0.31 -11.05 -14.08
C ILE A 246 -1.33 -11.90 -14.82
N ASN A 247 -2.24 -11.31 -15.58
CA ASN A 247 -3.26 -12.04 -16.35
C ASN A 247 -2.62 -13.01 -17.36
N ARG A 248 -1.57 -12.58 -18.06
CA ARG A 248 -0.81 -13.43 -18.98
C ARG A 248 -0.12 -14.59 -18.26
N PHE A 249 0.45 -14.36 -17.08
CA PHE A 249 1.03 -15.43 -16.27
C PHE A 249 -0.04 -16.43 -15.81
N MET A 250 -1.22 -15.96 -15.39
CA MET A 250 -2.33 -16.84 -15.02
C MET A 250 -2.82 -17.68 -16.20
N GLU A 251 -2.91 -17.09 -17.40
CA GLU A 251 -3.27 -17.79 -18.64
C GLU A 251 -2.23 -18.86 -19.04
N GLN A 252 -0.94 -18.53 -18.93
CA GLN A 252 0.14 -19.49 -19.17
C GLN A 252 0.08 -20.64 -18.17
N LEU A 253 -0.11 -20.35 -16.88
CA LEU A 253 -0.22 -21.36 -15.84
C LEU A 253 -1.41 -22.28 -16.08
N ASP A 254 -2.57 -21.72 -16.42
CA ASP A 254 -3.77 -22.49 -16.76
C ASP A 254 -3.52 -23.41 -17.96
N THR A 255 -2.86 -22.89 -19.01
CA THR A 255 -2.48 -23.70 -20.19
C THR A 255 -1.54 -24.84 -19.82
N THR A 256 -0.50 -24.60 -19.01
CA THR A 256 0.43 -25.63 -18.55
C THR A 256 -0.28 -26.71 -17.74
N LEU A 257 -1.22 -26.32 -16.86
CA LEU A 257 -1.98 -27.26 -16.04
C LEU A 257 -2.93 -28.12 -16.89
N ARG A 258 -3.61 -27.54 -17.89
CA ARG A 258 -4.44 -28.29 -18.85
C ARG A 258 -3.62 -29.29 -19.66
N ASN A 259 -2.43 -28.89 -20.12
CA ASN A 259 -1.53 -29.77 -20.86
C ASN A 259 -1.05 -30.94 -19.99
N LEU A 260 -0.70 -30.68 -18.73
CA LEU A 260 -0.32 -31.74 -17.78
C LEU A 260 -1.45 -32.75 -17.56
N LYS A 261 -2.71 -32.29 -17.50
CA LYS A 261 -3.88 -33.18 -17.44
C LYS A 261 -3.99 -34.05 -18.70
N ASN A 262 -3.96 -33.44 -19.88
CA ASN A 262 -4.08 -34.18 -21.14
C ASN A 262 -2.97 -35.23 -21.27
N PHE A 263 -1.74 -34.83 -20.94
CA PHE A 263 -0.59 -35.74 -20.91
C PHE A 263 -0.79 -36.89 -19.92
N THR A 264 -1.28 -36.62 -18.70
CA THR A 264 -1.53 -37.67 -17.69
C THR A 264 -2.60 -38.65 -18.17
N GLY A 265 -3.70 -38.15 -18.75
CA GLY A 265 -4.77 -38.96 -19.32
C GLY A 265 -4.30 -39.84 -20.47
N GLU A 266 -3.55 -39.26 -21.41
CA GLU A 266 -3.01 -39.95 -22.57
C GLU A 266 -1.97 -41.00 -22.17
N ALA A 267 -1.03 -40.66 -21.28
CA ALA A 267 -0.04 -41.59 -20.75
C ALA A 267 -0.69 -42.81 -20.11
N ALA A 268 -1.75 -42.62 -19.32
CA ALA A 268 -2.43 -43.74 -18.70
C ALA A 268 -3.20 -44.62 -19.69
N HIS A 269 -3.84 -44.04 -20.72
CA HIS A 269 -4.46 -44.83 -21.78
C HIS A 269 -3.41 -45.67 -22.55
N GLN A 270 -2.27 -45.05 -22.86
CA GLN A 270 -1.13 -45.71 -23.51
C GLN A 270 -0.47 -46.78 -22.62
N LEU A 271 -0.58 -46.69 -21.28
CA LEU A 271 -0.13 -47.73 -20.36
C LEU A 271 -1.16 -48.85 -20.17
N LYS A 272 -2.46 -48.53 -20.16
CA LYS A 272 -3.54 -49.52 -19.95
C LYS A 272 -3.64 -50.52 -21.11
N THR A 273 -3.38 -50.06 -22.33
CA THR A 273 -3.42 -50.89 -23.55
C THR A 273 -2.39 -52.03 -23.52
N PRO A 274 -1.07 -51.79 -23.36
CA PRO A 274 -0.07 -52.85 -23.27
C PRO A 274 -0.24 -53.70 -22.00
N LEU A 275 -0.68 -53.11 -20.88
CA LEU A 275 -0.96 -53.86 -19.66
C LEU A 275 -2.11 -54.86 -19.84
N SER A 276 -3.18 -54.47 -20.53
CA SER A 276 -4.30 -55.36 -20.87
C SER A 276 -3.85 -56.52 -21.76
N GLY A 277 -2.98 -56.23 -22.75
CA GLY A 277 -2.37 -57.26 -23.60
C GLY A 277 -1.51 -58.24 -22.80
N LEU A 278 -0.65 -57.74 -21.90
CA LEU A 278 0.19 -58.56 -21.03
C LEU A 278 -0.65 -59.43 -20.10
N LYS A 279 -1.72 -58.87 -19.52
CA LYS A 279 -2.67 -59.62 -18.68
C LYS A 279 -3.35 -60.74 -19.47
N ALA A 280 -3.85 -60.47 -20.69
CA ALA A 280 -4.46 -61.50 -21.54
C ALA A 280 -3.48 -62.63 -21.87
N GLN A 281 -2.23 -62.30 -22.21
CA GLN A 281 -1.19 -63.30 -22.49
C GLN A 281 -0.82 -64.12 -21.25
N ALA A 282 -0.67 -63.48 -20.09
CA ALA A 282 -0.39 -64.17 -18.83
C ALA A 282 -1.56 -65.09 -18.43
N GLN A 283 -2.80 -64.69 -18.71
CA GLN A 283 -3.99 -65.48 -18.42
C GLN A 283 -4.08 -66.71 -19.34
N LEU A 284 -3.88 -66.52 -20.65
CA LEU A 284 -3.77 -67.61 -21.61
C LEU A 284 -2.63 -68.58 -21.27
N ALA A 285 -1.46 -68.06 -20.87
CA ALA A 285 -0.33 -68.90 -20.46
C ALA A 285 -0.65 -69.72 -19.20
N ARG A 286 -1.37 -69.12 -18.23
CA ARG A 286 -1.76 -69.80 -16.99
C ARG A 286 -2.78 -70.90 -17.28
N ASP A 287 -3.76 -70.61 -18.11
CA ASP A 287 -4.85 -71.55 -18.44
C ASP A 287 -4.32 -72.74 -19.27
N ASN A 288 -3.21 -72.57 -20.00
CA ASN A 288 -2.53 -73.64 -20.76
C ASN A 288 -1.38 -74.33 -20.00
N ALA A 289 -0.97 -73.85 -18.82
CA ALA A 289 0.11 -74.44 -18.04
C ALA A 289 -0.32 -75.78 -17.41
N GLN A 290 0.55 -76.79 -17.47
CA GLN A 290 0.25 -78.13 -16.94
C GLN A 290 0.80 -78.34 -15.53
N ASP A 291 1.87 -77.66 -15.16
CA ASP A 291 2.47 -77.72 -13.82
C ASP A 291 1.93 -76.62 -12.89
N GLU A 292 1.65 -76.99 -11.65
CA GLU A 292 1.12 -76.07 -10.64
C GLU A 292 2.12 -74.96 -10.25
N GLU A 293 3.42 -75.20 -10.40
CA GLU A 293 4.45 -74.20 -10.13
C GLU A 293 4.37 -73.02 -11.12
N THR A 294 4.25 -73.31 -12.42
CA THR A 294 4.08 -72.29 -13.47
C THR A 294 2.74 -71.57 -13.35
N LYS A 295 1.66 -72.28 -13.01
CA LYS A 295 0.37 -71.64 -12.69
C LYS A 295 0.48 -70.66 -11.52
N SER A 296 1.16 -71.04 -10.44
CA SER A 296 1.39 -70.18 -9.29
C SER A 296 2.21 -68.93 -9.68
N ARG A 297 3.29 -69.10 -10.46
CA ARG A 297 4.11 -67.98 -10.94
C ARG A 297 3.30 -67.03 -11.84
N LEU A 298 2.47 -67.56 -12.75
CA LEU A 298 1.60 -66.74 -13.60
C LEU A 298 0.46 -66.07 -12.83
N ALA A 299 -0.05 -66.70 -11.77
CA ALA A 299 -1.00 -66.07 -10.85
C ALA A 299 -0.37 -64.84 -10.16
N HIS A 300 0.91 -64.92 -9.76
CA HIS A 300 1.63 -63.75 -9.25
C HIS A 300 1.78 -62.64 -10.31
N VAL A 301 2.07 -62.98 -11.57
CA VAL A 301 2.16 -62.00 -12.66
C VAL A 301 0.82 -61.31 -12.92
N LEU A 302 -0.27 -62.07 -13.01
CA LEU A 302 -1.63 -61.52 -13.18
C LEU A 302 -2.00 -60.59 -12.04
N SER A 303 -1.66 -60.98 -10.81
CA SER A 303 -1.91 -60.17 -9.63
C SER A 303 -1.09 -58.87 -9.61
N ALA A 304 0.16 -58.91 -10.11
CA ALA A 304 0.97 -57.71 -10.32
C ALA A 304 0.38 -56.79 -11.40
N CYS A 305 -0.18 -57.35 -12.48
CA CYS A 305 -0.89 -56.57 -13.51
C CYS A 305 -2.12 -55.87 -12.93
N ASP A 306 -2.93 -56.56 -12.12
CA ASP A 306 -4.10 -55.99 -11.46
C ASP A 306 -3.72 -54.87 -10.49
N HIS A 307 -2.60 -55.02 -9.79
CA HIS A 307 -2.06 -53.99 -8.91
C HIS A 307 -1.62 -52.74 -9.70
N LEU A 308 -0.94 -52.92 -10.84
CA LEU A 308 -0.55 -51.81 -11.73
C LEU A 308 -1.77 -51.10 -12.33
N ASP A 309 -2.78 -51.84 -12.77
CA ASP A 309 -4.00 -51.26 -13.36
C ASP A 309 -4.76 -50.38 -12.35
N ARG A 310 -4.88 -50.85 -11.11
CA ARG A 310 -5.43 -50.09 -9.98
C ARG A 310 -4.61 -48.83 -9.68
N THR A 311 -3.29 -48.95 -9.67
CA THR A 311 -2.39 -47.80 -9.40
C THR A 311 -2.53 -46.73 -10.47
N ILE A 312 -2.54 -47.11 -11.75
CA ILE A 312 -2.73 -46.19 -12.88
C ILE A 312 -4.08 -45.49 -12.78
N THR A 313 -5.14 -46.25 -12.48
CA THR A 313 -6.51 -45.72 -12.35
C THR A 313 -6.61 -44.71 -11.19
N GLN A 314 -5.98 -44.98 -10.04
CA GLN A 314 -5.99 -44.05 -8.91
C GLN A 314 -5.17 -42.78 -9.15
N LEU A 315 -4.00 -42.89 -9.79
CA LEU A 315 -3.22 -41.70 -10.18
C LEU A 315 -4.01 -40.81 -11.14
N LEU A 316 -4.73 -41.41 -12.08
CA LEU A 316 -5.61 -40.69 -13.00
C LEU A 316 -6.80 -40.02 -12.31
N ASN A 317 -7.46 -40.74 -11.40
CA ASN A 317 -8.58 -40.19 -10.66
C ASN A 317 -8.13 -39.01 -9.82
N GLN A 318 -6.97 -39.10 -9.18
CA GLN A 318 -6.39 -38.00 -8.40
C GLN A 318 -6.05 -36.78 -9.28
N ALA A 319 -5.47 -36.99 -10.47
CA ALA A 319 -5.21 -35.91 -11.43
C ALA A 319 -6.53 -35.26 -11.92
N THR A 320 -7.56 -36.08 -12.16
CA THR A 320 -8.89 -35.63 -12.56
C THR A 320 -9.60 -34.81 -11.48
N ILE A 321 -9.65 -35.31 -10.25
CA ILE A 321 -10.25 -34.63 -9.09
C ILE A 321 -9.60 -33.25 -8.88
N THR A 322 -8.26 -33.22 -8.89
CA THR A 322 -7.48 -31.98 -8.69
C THR A 322 -7.85 -30.91 -9.73
N HIS A 323 -8.16 -31.32 -10.96
CA HIS A 323 -8.55 -30.39 -12.03
C HIS A 323 -10.04 -30.02 -12.01
N ARG A 324 -10.96 -30.97 -11.80
CA ARG A 324 -12.41 -30.70 -11.81
C ARG A 324 -12.79 -29.67 -10.75
N HIS A 325 -12.17 -29.76 -9.58
CA HIS A 325 -12.28 -28.76 -8.52
C HIS A 325 -11.95 -27.33 -9.00
N ARG A 326 -11.08 -27.16 -10.01
CA ARG A 326 -10.68 -25.84 -10.50
C ARG A 326 -11.63 -25.25 -11.54
N SER A 327 -12.34 -26.09 -12.28
CA SER A 327 -13.05 -25.68 -13.51
C SER A 327 -14.56 -25.68 -13.39
N LEU A 328 -15.14 -26.34 -12.39
CA LEU A 328 -16.58 -26.48 -12.23
C LEU A 328 -17.06 -25.71 -11.00
N ALA A 329 -18.17 -24.99 -11.16
CA ALA A 329 -18.86 -24.41 -10.02
C ALA A 329 -19.42 -25.54 -9.14
N PRO A 330 -19.32 -25.44 -7.80
CA PRO A 330 -19.92 -26.42 -6.90
C PRO A 330 -21.42 -26.55 -7.17
N SER A 331 -21.90 -27.77 -7.32
CA SER A 331 -23.33 -28.10 -7.40
C SER A 331 -23.82 -28.65 -6.06
N ALA A 332 -25.09 -28.45 -5.75
CA ALA A 332 -25.74 -29.13 -4.63
C ALA A 332 -25.94 -30.61 -5.00
N ILE A 333 -25.40 -31.51 -4.19
CA ILE A 333 -25.39 -32.96 -4.39
C ILE A 333 -26.13 -33.61 -3.22
N ASN A 334 -27.06 -34.52 -3.51
CA ASN A 334 -27.71 -35.34 -2.50
C ASN A 334 -26.77 -36.47 -2.06
N LEU A 335 -26.30 -36.42 -0.81
CA LEU A 335 -25.35 -37.40 -0.28
C LEU A 335 -25.99 -38.79 -0.16
N ASN A 336 -27.30 -38.89 0.11
CA ASN A 336 -28.01 -40.17 0.15
C ASN A 336 -27.96 -40.89 -1.20
N ASP A 337 -28.27 -40.18 -2.27
CA ASP A 337 -28.28 -40.72 -3.63
C ASP A 337 -26.87 -41.20 -4.02
N GLN A 338 -25.84 -40.45 -3.61
CA GLN A 338 -24.46 -40.81 -3.89
C GLN A 338 -23.99 -42.04 -3.11
N VAL A 339 -24.27 -42.12 -1.80
CA VAL A 339 -23.94 -43.31 -1.02
C VAL A 339 -24.66 -44.53 -1.59
N THR A 340 -25.94 -44.40 -1.93
CA THR A 340 -26.74 -45.48 -2.54
C THR A 340 -26.14 -45.95 -3.87
N THR A 341 -25.72 -45.02 -4.73
CA THR A 341 -25.10 -45.33 -6.02
C THR A 341 -23.79 -46.09 -5.84
N VAL A 342 -22.91 -45.60 -4.97
CA VAL A 342 -21.61 -46.26 -4.71
C VAL A 342 -21.78 -47.63 -4.05
N CYS A 343 -22.73 -47.78 -3.13
CA CYS A 343 -23.05 -49.09 -2.54
C CYS A 343 -23.52 -50.09 -3.60
N ARG A 344 -24.36 -49.64 -4.54
CA ARG A 344 -24.83 -50.48 -5.66
C ARG A 344 -23.67 -50.93 -6.56
N ASP A 345 -22.75 -50.02 -6.89
CA ASP A 345 -21.60 -50.32 -7.73
C ASP A 345 -20.64 -51.32 -7.06
N LEU A 346 -20.53 -51.27 -5.74
CA LEU A 346 -19.68 -52.16 -4.94
C LEU A 346 -20.37 -53.45 -4.47
N ALA A 347 -21.68 -53.59 -4.67
CA ALA A 347 -22.46 -54.73 -4.17
C ALA A 347 -21.94 -56.07 -4.70
N MET A 348 -21.57 -56.17 -5.98
CA MET A 348 -21.02 -57.39 -6.55
C MET A 348 -19.64 -57.74 -5.98
N ASN A 349 -18.82 -56.74 -5.67
CA ASN A 349 -17.51 -56.93 -5.05
C ASN A 349 -17.69 -57.44 -3.61
N ALA A 350 -18.55 -56.79 -2.82
CA ALA A 350 -18.88 -57.21 -1.46
C ALA A 350 -19.42 -58.66 -1.44
N LEU A 351 -20.37 -58.98 -2.32
CA LEU A 351 -20.95 -60.32 -2.45
C LEU A 351 -19.90 -61.39 -2.77
N SER A 352 -18.93 -61.08 -3.64
CA SER A 352 -17.85 -62.03 -3.99
C SER A 352 -16.94 -62.40 -2.80
N ARG A 353 -16.93 -61.57 -1.74
CA ARG A 353 -16.21 -61.81 -0.48
C ARG A 353 -17.14 -62.22 0.66
N GLY A 354 -18.44 -62.41 0.38
CA GLY A 354 -19.45 -62.68 1.40
C GLY A 354 -19.66 -61.52 2.39
N VAL A 355 -19.32 -60.29 2.04
CA VAL A 355 -19.52 -59.12 2.91
C VAL A 355 -20.90 -58.51 2.63
N GLU A 356 -21.70 -58.29 3.66
CA GLU A 356 -23.00 -57.62 3.57
C GLU A 356 -22.82 -56.09 3.68
N LEU A 357 -23.48 -55.32 2.81
CA LEU A 357 -23.47 -53.86 2.87
C LEU A 357 -24.79 -53.37 3.48
N GLY A 358 -24.73 -52.85 4.69
CA GLY A 358 -25.87 -52.19 5.35
C GLY A 358 -25.80 -50.68 5.13
N TYR A 359 -26.85 -50.07 4.57
CA TYR A 359 -26.97 -48.61 4.50
C TYR A 359 -28.19 -48.13 5.28
N HIS A 360 -27.95 -47.31 6.31
CA HIS A 360 -28.97 -46.65 7.10
C HIS A 360 -29.14 -45.22 6.59
N GLU A 361 -30.20 -45.03 5.82
CA GLU A 361 -30.55 -43.75 5.23
C GLU A 361 -31.04 -42.74 6.30
N SER A 362 -30.71 -41.46 6.10
CA SER A 362 -31.19 -40.32 6.90
C SER A 362 -32.07 -39.41 6.05
N ASP A 363 -32.67 -38.39 6.65
CA ASP A 363 -33.27 -37.28 5.92
C ASP A 363 -32.28 -36.66 4.90
N THR A 364 -32.80 -36.06 3.83
CA THR A 364 -32.01 -35.60 2.67
C THR A 364 -30.90 -34.63 3.07
N VAL A 365 -29.64 -35.05 2.89
CA VAL A 365 -28.44 -34.24 3.12
C VAL A 365 -27.90 -33.71 1.79
N LEU A 366 -27.96 -32.39 1.58
CA LEU A 366 -27.38 -31.73 0.41
C LEU A 366 -26.00 -31.15 0.73
N VAL A 367 -24.96 -31.52 -0.01
CA VAL A 367 -23.60 -30.97 0.11
C VAL A 367 -23.21 -30.20 -1.16
N ASN A 368 -22.44 -29.11 -1.03
CA ASN A 368 -21.95 -28.35 -2.19
C ASN A 368 -20.57 -28.83 -2.63
N GLY A 369 -20.43 -29.31 -3.87
CA GLY A 369 -19.12 -29.68 -4.41
C GLY A 369 -19.15 -30.31 -5.81
N ASP A 370 -18.12 -31.11 -6.12
CA ASP A 370 -18.02 -31.88 -7.36
C ASP A 370 -18.46 -33.33 -7.11
N ASP A 371 -19.47 -33.76 -7.86
CA ASP A 371 -20.11 -35.07 -7.77
C ASP A 371 -19.10 -36.22 -7.91
N PHE A 372 -18.21 -36.12 -8.91
CA PHE A 372 -17.18 -37.13 -9.18
C PHE A 372 -16.17 -37.27 -8.03
N ALA A 373 -15.74 -36.16 -7.44
CA ALA A 373 -14.85 -36.17 -6.29
C ALA A 373 -15.50 -36.87 -5.08
N LEU A 374 -16.77 -36.55 -4.80
CA LEU A 374 -17.51 -37.16 -3.71
C LEU A 374 -17.68 -38.68 -3.91
N SER A 375 -18.08 -39.13 -5.10
CA SER A 375 -18.16 -40.56 -5.44
C SER A 375 -16.82 -41.26 -5.26
N GLN A 376 -15.70 -40.62 -5.65
CA GLN A 376 -14.36 -41.18 -5.45
C GLN A 376 -13.99 -41.30 -3.98
N MET A 377 -14.33 -40.33 -3.13
CA MET A 377 -14.11 -40.46 -1.68
C MET A 377 -14.90 -41.65 -1.12
N LEU A 378 -16.20 -41.71 -1.40
CA LEU A 378 -17.09 -42.79 -0.95
C LEU A 378 -16.58 -44.16 -1.42
N GLN A 379 -16.20 -44.28 -2.70
CA GLN A 379 -15.69 -45.52 -3.25
C GLN A 379 -14.41 -45.96 -2.54
N ASN A 380 -13.45 -45.07 -2.31
CA ASN A 380 -12.21 -45.42 -1.60
C ASN A 380 -12.47 -45.85 -0.15
N LEU A 381 -13.41 -45.20 0.55
CA LEU A 381 -13.73 -45.55 1.94
C LEU A 381 -14.47 -46.88 2.04
N ILE A 382 -15.50 -47.10 1.22
CA ILE A 382 -16.32 -48.31 1.25
C ILE A 382 -15.53 -49.51 0.69
N GLU A 383 -14.72 -49.34 -0.37
CA GLU A 383 -13.84 -50.42 -0.84
C GLU A 383 -12.82 -50.83 0.23
N ASN A 384 -12.27 -49.87 0.99
CA ASN A 384 -11.37 -50.20 2.09
C ASN A 384 -12.10 -50.99 3.20
N ALA A 385 -13.31 -50.56 3.58
CA ALA A 385 -14.13 -51.27 4.57
C ALA A 385 -14.43 -52.72 4.12
N ILE A 386 -14.86 -52.92 2.87
CA ILE A 386 -15.08 -54.26 2.29
C ILE A 386 -13.78 -55.08 2.27
N LYS A 387 -12.66 -54.44 1.93
CA LYS A 387 -11.36 -55.10 1.77
C LYS A 387 -10.82 -55.65 3.10
N TYR A 388 -10.95 -54.91 4.18
CA TYR A 388 -10.39 -55.27 5.49
C TYR A 388 -11.37 -56.00 6.41
N SER A 389 -12.65 -56.04 6.03
CA SER A 389 -13.66 -56.89 6.67
C SER A 389 -13.34 -58.38 6.52
N PRO A 390 -13.58 -59.21 7.55
CA PRO A 390 -13.53 -60.66 7.45
C PRO A 390 -14.60 -61.19 6.48
N ASP A 391 -14.38 -62.36 5.89
CA ASP A 391 -15.39 -63.02 5.07
C ASP A 391 -16.66 -63.31 5.92
N ASN A 392 -17.85 -63.15 5.35
CA ASN A 392 -19.15 -63.29 6.04
C ASN A 392 -19.41 -62.28 7.17
N SER A 393 -18.87 -61.06 7.05
CA SER A 393 -19.16 -59.94 7.97
C SER A 393 -19.98 -58.84 7.28
N ALA A 394 -20.37 -57.81 8.04
CA ALA A 394 -21.10 -56.66 7.52
C ALA A 394 -20.23 -55.39 7.52
N VAL A 395 -20.48 -54.51 6.57
CA VAL A 395 -20.03 -53.11 6.56
C VAL A 395 -21.26 -52.23 6.71
N ASP A 396 -21.31 -51.48 7.80
CA ASP A 396 -22.43 -50.59 8.12
C ASP A 396 -22.09 -49.15 7.73
N ILE A 397 -22.95 -48.57 6.91
CA ILE A 397 -22.86 -47.20 6.44
C ILE A 397 -24.04 -46.44 7.01
N GLN A 398 -23.79 -45.41 7.79
CA GLN A 398 -24.82 -44.59 8.40
C GLN A 398 -24.59 -43.14 8.00
N LEU A 399 -25.62 -42.51 7.46
CA LEU A 399 -25.65 -41.07 7.32
C LEU A 399 -26.57 -40.51 8.40
N SER A 400 -26.22 -39.38 8.99
CA SER A 400 -27.07 -38.69 9.97
C SER A 400 -26.92 -37.18 9.84
N ALA A 401 -28.04 -36.48 9.96
CA ALA A 401 -28.08 -35.03 10.09
C ALA A 401 -28.20 -34.66 11.57
N GLU A 402 -27.10 -34.20 12.18
CA GLU A 402 -27.10 -33.59 13.50
C GLU A 402 -27.33 -32.07 13.37
N LYS A 403 -27.76 -31.39 14.45
CA LYS A 403 -28.20 -29.97 14.40
C LYS A 403 -27.26 -29.01 13.66
N GLU A 404 -25.95 -29.23 13.75
CA GLU A 404 -24.93 -28.38 13.12
C GLU A 404 -24.08 -29.11 12.05
N ASN A 405 -24.17 -30.44 11.96
CA ASN A 405 -23.26 -31.25 11.14
C ASN A 405 -23.97 -32.40 10.44
N ALA A 406 -23.59 -32.70 9.20
CA ALA A 406 -23.91 -33.98 8.58
C ALA A 406 -22.75 -34.96 8.82
N VAL A 407 -23.06 -36.15 9.33
CA VAL A 407 -22.07 -37.16 9.71
C VAL A 407 -22.30 -38.41 8.89
N LEU A 408 -21.30 -38.76 8.08
CA LEU A 408 -21.21 -40.05 7.40
C LEU A 408 -20.28 -40.97 8.20
N LEU A 409 -20.79 -42.12 8.59
CA LEU A 409 -20.09 -43.15 9.32
C LEU A 409 -19.99 -44.41 8.46
N ILE A 410 -18.79 -44.98 8.35
CA ILE A 410 -18.55 -46.26 7.68
C ILE A 410 -17.83 -47.16 8.68
N GLN A 411 -18.43 -48.29 9.01
CA GLN A 411 -17.92 -49.23 10.01
C GLN A 411 -17.63 -50.58 9.38
N ASP A 412 -16.40 -51.07 9.57
CA ASP A 412 -16.04 -52.44 9.27
C ASP A 412 -15.74 -53.24 10.54
N HIS A 413 -15.68 -54.57 10.38
CA HIS A 413 -15.40 -55.51 11.46
C HIS A 413 -14.02 -56.18 11.31
N GLY A 414 -13.08 -55.47 10.67
CA GLY A 414 -11.72 -55.95 10.43
C GLY A 414 -10.82 -55.94 11.67
N ASN A 415 -9.51 -56.02 11.44
CA ASN A 415 -8.51 -55.95 12.51
C ASN A 415 -8.27 -54.52 13.04
N GLY A 416 -8.96 -53.51 12.50
CA GLY A 416 -8.74 -52.10 12.81
C GLY A 416 -7.38 -51.58 12.34
N ILE A 417 -6.99 -50.42 12.85
CA ILE A 417 -5.69 -49.77 12.62
C ILE A 417 -5.10 -49.42 13.98
N SER A 418 -3.82 -49.71 14.22
CA SER A 418 -3.15 -49.34 15.47
C SER A 418 -3.10 -47.81 15.64
N ASP A 419 -3.09 -47.33 16.88
CA ASP A 419 -3.00 -45.88 17.16
C ASP A 419 -1.73 -45.24 16.57
N GLU A 420 -0.64 -46.02 16.45
CA GLU A 420 0.60 -45.58 15.82
C GLU A 420 0.45 -45.38 14.29
N ASP A 421 -0.36 -46.20 13.62
CA ASP A 421 -0.53 -46.16 12.17
C ASP A 421 -1.64 -45.20 11.72
N LYS A 422 -2.63 -44.89 12.58
CA LYS A 422 -3.76 -43.98 12.27
C LYS A 422 -3.35 -42.63 11.65
N PRO A 423 -2.25 -41.96 12.07
CA PRO A 423 -1.79 -40.74 11.42
C PRO A 423 -1.19 -40.98 10.03
N HIS A 424 -0.52 -42.11 9.84
CA HIS A 424 0.27 -42.42 8.65
C HIS A 424 -0.55 -43.03 7.51
N VAL A 425 -1.71 -43.64 7.79
CA VAL A 425 -2.57 -44.20 6.72
C VAL A 425 -3.12 -43.16 5.73
N PHE A 426 -3.01 -41.87 6.06
CA PHE A 426 -3.31 -40.77 5.15
C PHE A 426 -2.14 -40.35 4.26
N GLU A 427 -0.94 -40.86 4.51
CA GLU A 427 0.23 -40.63 3.66
C GLU A 427 0.13 -41.44 2.36
N ARG A 428 0.63 -40.86 1.26
CA ARG A 428 0.58 -41.51 -0.04
C ARG A 428 1.52 -42.70 -0.07
N PHE A 429 1.03 -43.83 -0.58
CA PHE A 429 1.76 -45.10 -0.70
C PHE A 429 2.10 -45.77 0.64
N TYR A 430 1.62 -45.23 1.77
CA TYR A 430 1.82 -45.85 3.07
C TYR A 430 0.96 -47.11 3.22
N ARG A 431 1.53 -48.15 3.83
CA ARG A 431 0.86 -49.39 4.21
C ARG A 431 1.38 -49.85 5.57
N SER A 432 0.47 -50.22 6.46
CA SER A 432 0.84 -50.78 7.76
C SER A 432 1.70 -52.05 7.57
N PRO A 433 2.82 -52.20 8.31
CA PRO A 433 3.74 -53.34 8.19
C PRO A 433 3.06 -54.70 8.41
N ASN A 434 2.00 -54.73 9.23
CA ASN A 434 1.26 -55.94 9.60
C ASN A 434 0.18 -56.33 8.58
N ASN A 435 0.05 -55.61 7.46
CA ASN A 435 -1.04 -55.77 6.52
C ASN A 435 -0.62 -56.42 5.19
N THR A 436 -0.96 -57.70 5.03
CA THR A 436 -0.67 -58.53 3.84
C THR A 436 -1.65 -58.31 2.68
N SER A 437 -2.72 -57.54 2.84
CA SER A 437 -3.78 -57.38 1.82
C SER A 437 -3.38 -56.45 0.67
N GLN A 438 -3.54 -56.87 -0.60
CA GLN A 438 -3.14 -56.08 -1.78
C GLN A 438 -3.83 -54.71 -1.90
N GLY A 439 -3.05 -53.63 -1.90
CA GLY A 439 -3.54 -52.25 -2.08
C GLY A 439 -2.40 -51.28 -2.40
N THR A 440 -2.74 -50.10 -2.90
CA THR A 440 -1.81 -49.08 -3.42
C THR A 440 -1.39 -48.03 -2.37
N GLY A 441 -2.09 -47.95 -1.24
CA GLY A 441 -1.85 -46.90 -0.23
C GLY A 441 -2.28 -45.49 -0.67
N LEU A 442 -3.10 -45.36 -1.72
CA LEU A 442 -3.59 -44.06 -2.22
C LEU A 442 -5.01 -43.73 -1.77
N GLY A 443 -5.85 -44.72 -1.46
CA GLY A 443 -7.29 -44.52 -1.26
C GLY A 443 -7.63 -43.58 -0.09
N MET A 444 -7.00 -43.77 1.08
CA MET A 444 -7.23 -42.90 2.25
C MET A 444 -6.68 -41.48 2.06
N ALA A 445 -5.54 -41.34 1.38
CA ALA A 445 -4.99 -40.04 1.02
C ALA A 445 -5.94 -39.27 0.07
N ILE A 446 -6.52 -39.96 -0.93
CA ILE A 446 -7.52 -39.37 -1.84
C ILE A 446 -8.77 -38.98 -1.06
N ALA A 447 -9.28 -39.84 -0.19
CA ALA A 447 -10.47 -39.54 0.61
C ALA A 447 -10.25 -38.31 1.52
N LEU A 448 -9.08 -38.19 2.14
CA LEU A 448 -8.72 -37.02 2.95
C LEU A 448 -8.59 -35.74 2.10
N ASP A 449 -7.94 -35.81 0.94
CA ASP A 449 -7.82 -34.68 0.00
C ASP A 449 -9.21 -34.19 -0.44
N VAL A 450 -10.13 -35.12 -0.75
CA VAL A 450 -11.52 -34.78 -1.10
C VAL A 450 -12.27 -34.19 0.10
N ALA A 451 -12.22 -34.82 1.28
CA ALA A 451 -12.90 -34.32 2.47
C ALA A 451 -12.50 -32.87 2.79
N LYS A 452 -11.20 -32.56 2.76
CA LYS A 452 -10.68 -31.20 2.95
C LYS A 452 -11.26 -30.20 1.94
N ASN A 453 -11.42 -30.61 0.68
CA ASN A 453 -12.01 -29.75 -0.36
C ASN A 453 -13.49 -29.45 -0.13
N PHE A 454 -14.22 -30.38 0.52
CA PHE A 454 -15.61 -30.18 0.95
C PHE A 454 -15.71 -29.44 2.30
N ASN A 455 -14.60 -28.94 2.85
CA ASN A 455 -14.49 -28.45 4.23
C ASN A 455 -14.93 -29.48 5.29
N ALA A 456 -14.89 -30.77 4.96
CA ALA A 456 -15.23 -31.85 5.87
C ALA A 456 -13.99 -32.34 6.62
N SER A 457 -14.19 -32.80 7.86
CA SER A 457 -13.15 -33.51 8.61
C SER A 457 -13.33 -35.01 8.47
N LEU A 458 -12.23 -35.74 8.24
CA LEU A 458 -12.21 -37.20 8.17
C LEU A 458 -11.35 -37.73 9.32
N THR A 459 -11.95 -38.57 10.17
CA THR A 459 -11.32 -39.15 11.36
C THR A 459 -11.47 -40.67 11.40
N LEU A 460 -10.53 -41.33 12.06
CA LEU A 460 -10.51 -42.78 12.25
C LEU A 460 -10.70 -43.09 13.73
N GLU A 461 -11.70 -43.92 14.02
CA GLU A 461 -12.04 -44.41 15.35
C GLU A 461 -12.01 -45.95 15.34
N ASP A 462 -11.82 -46.58 16.49
CA ASP A 462 -11.92 -48.04 16.58
C ASP A 462 -13.39 -48.48 16.62
N ASN A 463 -13.69 -49.62 16.00
CA ASN A 463 -15.01 -50.24 16.09
C ASN A 463 -14.97 -51.36 17.14
N GLU A 464 -16.03 -51.50 17.94
CA GLU A 464 -16.15 -52.56 18.95
C GLU A 464 -16.95 -53.76 18.39
N PRO A 465 -16.59 -55.02 18.71
CA PRO A 465 -15.43 -55.43 19.50
C PRO A 465 -14.09 -55.36 18.74
N HIS A 466 -14.12 -55.31 17.40
CA HIS A 466 -12.95 -55.12 16.54
C HIS A 466 -13.37 -54.44 15.23
N GLY A 467 -12.50 -53.63 14.64
CA GLY A 467 -12.72 -53.02 13.31
C GLY A 467 -12.32 -51.55 13.26
N LEU A 468 -12.65 -50.90 12.15
CA LEU A 468 -12.41 -49.47 11.95
C LEU A 468 -13.72 -48.74 11.69
N ARG A 469 -13.85 -47.57 12.29
CA ARG A 469 -14.93 -46.61 12.05
C ARG A 469 -14.33 -45.37 11.39
N VAL A 470 -14.68 -45.16 10.13
CA VAL A 470 -14.33 -43.94 9.40
C VAL A 470 -15.47 -42.94 9.53
N LYS A 471 -15.19 -41.77 10.11
CA LYS A 471 -16.16 -40.71 10.32
C LYS A 471 -15.82 -39.50 9.46
N VAL A 472 -16.75 -39.08 8.61
CA VAL A 472 -16.66 -37.86 7.80
C VAL A 472 -17.72 -36.88 8.28
N VAL A 473 -17.28 -35.69 8.73
CA VAL A 473 -18.15 -34.66 9.30
C VAL A 473 -18.14 -33.43 8.39
N PHE A 474 -19.31 -33.06 7.89
CA PHE A 474 -19.54 -31.85 7.09
C PHE A 474 -20.09 -30.75 8.01
N PRO A 475 -19.37 -29.63 8.22
CA PRO A 475 -19.77 -28.56 9.14
C PRO A 475 -20.91 -27.67 8.61
N GLU A 476 -21.53 -26.90 9.51
CA GLU A 476 -22.59 -25.95 9.17
C GLU A 476 -22.16 -25.00 8.02
N GLY A 477 -22.97 -24.94 6.95
CA GLY A 477 -22.69 -24.13 5.76
C GLY A 477 -22.04 -24.89 4.59
N SER A 478 -21.45 -26.07 4.82
CA SER A 478 -21.03 -26.97 3.73
C SER A 478 -22.13 -27.94 3.30
N TRP A 479 -23.19 -28.05 4.11
CA TRP A 479 -24.38 -28.87 3.83
C TRP A 479 -25.69 -28.15 4.18
N ARG A 480 -26.82 -28.66 3.67
CA ARG A 480 -28.19 -28.21 3.99
C ARG A 480 -29.12 -29.40 4.13
N HIS A 481 -30.03 -29.32 5.11
CA HIS A 481 -31.21 -30.18 5.16
C HIS A 481 -32.19 -29.70 4.09
N ALA A 482 -32.69 -30.59 3.24
CA ALA A 482 -33.75 -30.26 2.30
C ALA A 482 -35.10 -30.10 3.00
#